data_AF-A0A4Q2XSF3-F1
#
_entry.id   AF-A0A4Q2XSF3-F1
#
_cell.length_a   1.000
_cell.length_b   1.000
_cell.length_c   1.000
_cell.angle_alpha   90.00
_cell.angle_beta   90.00
_cell.angle_gamma   90.00
#
_symmetry.space_group_name_H-M   'P 1'
#
loop_
_entity.id
_entity.type
_entity.pdbx_description
1 polymer ?
#
loop_
_entity_poly.entity_id
_entity_poly.type
_entity_poly.pdbx_seq_one_letter_code
_entity_poly.pdbx_strand_id
1 'polypeptide(L)'
;MSDYPMRVDLLNRFRSPSEVRETLRGLEDGSVDMVIGTHRLVSGDVRFKDLGLVVVDEEQRFGVAHKEKFKQLFRQVDVLTLSATPIPRTLYMALMGARDMSTIETPPPNRIPVSTTVCAYDERVIRDAIKREMKRGGQVFFLHNRVKTIELMASKIRQLVPEARILIGHGQMDKDDLEVVMHTFVQGEADVLLATTIIETGIDIPNANTILIDRADRFGLADLYQLRGRVGRAGEKAYAILLLPRDMMTVGDARKRIHAIKQYTALGSGFKIAMKDLEIRGAGNLLGTKQSGHISQIGFDLYCQLLKQSVERLKGRKDAPKTETSFKADIVAFSEAAFAKGDPAAFIPAFLPSNWLQETKIRIAAFREISEALTPAAVKNLEKSWRDKFGRIPAPADNLIKIAQIKALAAAEGIASVEIQGQRLMLHRNGDYILMEGRRFPRLQSTTPQGKLAEAITLLLKF
;
A
#
# COMPACT_ATOMS: atom_id res chain seq x y z
N MET A 1 16.83 -19.30 34.50
CA MET A 1 17.95 -19.31 33.53
C MET A 1 17.47 -20.12 32.34
N SER A 2 17.63 -19.61 31.12
CA SER A 2 17.17 -20.29 29.90
C SER A 2 17.99 -21.54 29.60
N ASP A 3 17.39 -22.51 28.90
CA ASP A 3 18.03 -23.77 28.48
C ASP A 3 19.14 -23.62 27.43
N TYR A 4 19.39 -22.39 26.95
CA TYR A 4 20.36 -22.09 25.90
C TYR A 4 21.48 -21.17 26.42
N PRO A 5 22.74 -21.42 26.04
CA PRO A 5 23.90 -20.63 26.43
C PRO A 5 24.03 -19.36 25.58
N MET A 6 22.93 -18.60 25.44
CA MET A 6 22.92 -17.32 24.74
C MET A 6 22.80 -16.18 25.75
N ARG A 7 23.68 -15.19 25.65
CA ARG A 7 23.57 -13.95 26.40
C ARG A 7 22.72 -12.95 25.61
N VAL A 8 21.54 -12.63 26.16
CA VAL A 8 20.64 -11.60 25.64
C VAL A 8 20.72 -10.37 26.53
N ASP A 9 21.04 -9.22 25.93
CA ASP A 9 21.06 -7.93 26.61
C ASP A 9 20.10 -6.91 26.00
N LEU A 10 19.81 -5.87 26.77
CA LEU A 10 18.88 -4.80 26.38
C LEU A 10 19.62 -3.48 26.27
N LEU A 11 19.44 -2.76 25.16
CA LEU A 11 19.97 -1.42 24.96
C LEU A 11 18.83 -0.41 24.82
N ASN A 12 18.29 -0.01 25.96
CA ASN A 12 17.18 0.94 26.06
C ASN A 12 17.39 1.89 27.25
N ARG A 13 16.43 2.79 27.48
CA ARG A 13 16.50 3.82 28.52
C ARG A 13 16.39 3.28 29.96
N PHE A 14 15.98 2.02 30.15
CA PHE A 14 15.81 1.41 31.47
C PHE A 14 17.10 0.87 32.06
N ARG A 15 18.16 0.80 31.25
CA ARG A 15 19.46 0.36 31.70
C ARG A 15 20.22 1.50 32.33
N SER A 16 20.81 1.22 33.48
CA SER A 16 21.73 2.12 34.14
C SER A 16 22.97 2.39 33.25
N PRO A 17 23.66 3.53 33.44
CA PRO A 17 24.89 3.82 32.71
C PRO A 17 25.98 2.74 32.89
N SER A 18 25.95 1.97 33.98
CA SER A 18 26.86 0.85 34.18
C SER A 18 26.53 -0.32 33.27
N GLU A 19 25.27 -0.76 33.26
CA GLU A 19 24.79 -1.86 32.40
C GLU A 19 24.97 -1.54 30.92
N VAL A 20 24.67 -0.30 30.50
CA VAL A 20 24.87 0.12 29.10
C VAL A 20 26.33 -0.02 28.70
N ARG A 21 27.27 0.38 29.56
CA ARG A 21 28.72 0.24 29.26
C ARG A 21 29.16 -1.21 29.18
N GLU A 22 28.58 -2.07 30.01
CA GLU A 22 28.85 -3.50 29.97
C GLU A 22 28.32 -4.13 28.67
N THR A 23 27.09 -3.82 28.29
CA THR A 23 26.49 -4.29 27.02
C THR A 23 27.31 -3.81 25.82
N LEU A 24 27.76 -2.55 25.80
CA LEU A 24 28.58 -2.04 24.69
C LEU A 24 29.92 -2.77 24.57
N ARG A 25 30.60 -3.05 25.69
CA ARG A 25 31.81 -3.89 25.67
C ARG A 25 31.50 -5.31 25.20
N GLY A 26 30.39 -5.87 25.68
CA GLY A 26 29.96 -7.21 25.32
C GLY A 26 29.63 -7.39 23.84
N LEU A 27 29.14 -6.34 23.18
CA LEU A 27 28.93 -6.32 21.72
C LEU A 27 30.24 -6.21 20.94
N GLU A 28 31.23 -5.50 21.48
CA GLU A 28 32.55 -5.33 20.85
C GLU A 28 33.43 -6.58 21.01
N ASP A 29 33.40 -7.26 22.16
CA ASP A 29 34.17 -8.48 22.43
C ASP A 29 33.44 -9.79 22.01
N GLY A 30 32.14 -9.70 21.73
CA GLY A 30 31.28 -10.79 21.30
C GLY A 30 30.80 -11.70 22.44
N SER A 31 30.87 -11.26 23.69
CA SER A 31 30.26 -11.98 24.82
C SER A 31 28.73 -11.82 24.89
N VAL A 32 28.17 -10.83 24.17
CA VAL A 32 26.72 -10.65 23.98
C VAL A 32 26.31 -11.15 22.60
N ASP A 33 25.48 -12.19 22.55
CA ASP A 33 25.02 -12.82 21.30
C ASP A 33 23.84 -12.08 20.67
N MET A 34 22.95 -11.53 21.51
CA MET A 34 21.75 -10.82 21.06
C MET A 34 21.54 -9.55 21.87
N VAL A 35 21.32 -8.44 21.17
CA VAL A 35 20.89 -7.19 21.79
C VAL A 35 19.55 -6.73 21.25
N ILE A 36 18.63 -6.43 22.16
CA ILE A 36 17.34 -5.85 21.84
C ILE A 36 17.34 -4.40 22.29
N GLY A 37 17.11 -3.47 21.36
CA GLY A 37 17.25 -2.06 21.66
C GLY A 37 16.42 -1.16 20.77
N THR A 38 16.40 0.11 21.15
CA THR A 38 15.71 1.15 20.37
C THR A 38 16.65 1.72 19.30
N HIS A 39 16.33 2.90 18.76
CA HIS A 39 17.22 3.68 17.89
C HIS A 39 18.64 3.90 18.45
N ARG A 40 18.86 3.69 19.75
CA ARG A 40 20.18 3.71 20.38
C ARG A 40 21.19 2.76 19.70
N LEU A 41 20.74 1.63 19.16
CA LEU A 41 21.57 0.64 18.46
C LEU A 41 22.29 1.19 17.22
N VAL A 42 21.82 2.30 16.66
CA VAL A 42 22.37 2.94 15.44
C VAL A 42 23.30 4.11 15.78
N SER A 43 23.61 4.28 17.06
CA SER A 43 24.53 5.33 17.50
C SER A 43 25.96 4.94 17.15
N GLY A 44 26.82 5.94 16.88
CA GLY A 44 28.18 5.69 16.37
C GLY A 44 29.14 5.03 17.36
N ASP A 45 28.76 4.91 18.63
CA ASP A 45 29.52 4.25 19.70
C ASP A 45 29.20 2.76 19.84
N VAL A 46 28.21 2.25 19.10
CA VAL A 46 27.89 0.82 19.09
C VAL A 46 28.77 0.12 18.05
N ARG A 47 29.57 -0.85 18.51
CA ARG A 47 30.42 -1.70 17.66
C ARG A 47 30.04 -3.15 17.89
N PHE A 48 29.89 -3.88 16.79
CA PHE A 48 29.61 -5.31 16.81
C PHE A 48 30.87 -6.05 16.36
N LYS A 49 31.24 -7.11 17.08
CA LYS A 49 32.35 -7.99 16.68
C LYS A 49 32.10 -8.65 15.33
N ASP A 50 30.97 -9.34 15.22
CA ASP A 50 30.56 -10.06 14.02
C ASP A 50 29.02 -10.10 13.96
N LEU A 51 28.43 -9.23 13.14
CA LEU A 51 26.98 -9.07 13.06
C LEU A 51 26.44 -9.82 11.86
N GLY A 52 25.74 -10.94 12.12
CA GLY A 52 25.16 -11.77 11.06
C GLY A 52 23.71 -11.41 10.67
N LEU A 53 22.90 -10.91 11.61
CA LEU A 53 21.47 -10.69 11.40
C LEU A 53 20.98 -9.42 12.08
N VAL A 54 20.17 -8.64 11.37
CA VAL A 54 19.41 -7.50 11.92
C VAL A 54 17.92 -7.76 11.75
N VAL A 55 17.20 -7.75 12.87
CA VAL A 55 15.73 -7.81 12.89
C VAL A 55 15.18 -6.42 13.17
N VAL A 56 14.38 -5.88 12.26
CA VAL A 56 13.72 -4.58 12.38
C VAL A 56 12.21 -4.80 12.49
N ASP A 57 11.65 -4.49 13.65
CA ASP A 57 10.20 -4.51 13.86
C ASP A 57 9.59 -3.11 13.66
N GLU A 58 8.45 -3.03 12.99
CA GLU A 58 7.70 -1.81 12.66
C GLU A 58 8.56 -0.69 12.04
N GLU A 59 9.25 -1.01 10.94
CA GLU A 59 10.19 -0.12 10.21
C GLU A 59 9.65 1.29 9.93
N GLN A 60 8.32 1.46 9.78
CA GLN A 60 7.69 2.76 9.51
C GLN A 60 7.91 3.79 10.61
N ARG A 61 8.29 3.37 11.82
CA ARG A 61 8.52 4.27 12.95
C ARG A 61 9.92 4.87 13.00
N PHE A 62 10.84 4.34 12.20
CA PHE A 62 12.19 4.89 12.11
C PHE A 62 12.21 6.13 11.20
N GLY A 63 12.78 7.22 11.69
CA GLY A 63 13.00 8.42 10.89
C GLY A 63 13.96 8.16 9.72
N VAL A 64 13.85 8.97 8.66
CA VAL A 64 14.64 8.83 7.42
C VAL A 64 16.16 8.81 7.70
N ALA A 65 16.63 9.66 8.62
CA ALA A 65 18.05 9.73 8.99
C ALA A 65 18.55 8.43 9.66
N HIS A 66 17.72 7.78 10.48
CA HIS A 66 18.07 6.49 11.07
C HIS A 66 18.13 5.40 10.00
N LYS A 67 17.18 5.41 9.05
CA LYS A 67 17.14 4.43 7.94
C LYS A 67 18.37 4.50 7.05
N GLU A 68 18.86 5.69 6.75
CA GLU A 68 20.08 5.85 5.95
C GLU A 68 21.33 5.36 6.71
N LYS A 69 21.44 5.65 8.02
CA LYS A 69 22.51 5.07 8.86
C LYS A 69 22.42 3.54 8.94
N PHE A 70 21.22 2.98 9.08
CA PHE A 70 20.99 1.53 9.04
C PHE A 70 21.53 0.93 7.74
N LYS A 71 21.17 1.49 6.58
CA LYS A 71 21.64 0.99 5.29
C LYS A 71 23.16 1.10 5.10
N GLN A 72 23.80 2.08 5.74
CA GLN A 72 25.26 2.25 5.66
C GLN A 72 25.99 1.25 6.57
N LEU A 73 25.52 1.07 7.80
CA LEU A 73 26.14 0.18 8.79
C LEU A 73 25.95 -1.30 8.44
N PHE A 74 24.84 -1.67 7.80
CA PHE A 74 24.43 -3.07 7.62
C PHE A 74 24.43 -3.52 6.15
N ARG A 75 25.35 -3.01 5.32
CA ARG A 75 25.39 -3.32 3.87
C ARG A 75 25.60 -4.79 3.52
N GLN A 76 26.25 -5.56 4.39
CA GLN A 76 26.62 -6.97 4.14
C GLN A 76 25.97 -7.93 5.17
N VAL A 77 24.92 -7.47 5.84
CA VAL A 77 24.26 -8.21 6.92
C VAL A 77 22.86 -8.60 6.47
N ASP A 78 22.40 -9.78 6.88
CA ASP A 78 21.03 -10.20 6.59
C ASP A 78 20.04 -9.33 7.37
N VAL A 79 19.01 -8.83 6.69
CA VAL A 79 18.00 -7.94 7.30
C VAL A 79 16.61 -8.55 7.19
N LEU A 80 16.04 -8.91 8.35
CA LEU A 80 14.65 -9.31 8.49
C LEU A 80 13.81 -8.11 8.93
N THR A 81 12.81 -7.73 8.13
CA THR A 81 11.88 -6.66 8.49
C THR A 81 10.50 -7.23 8.79
N LEU A 82 9.97 -6.94 9.98
CA LEU A 82 8.65 -7.34 10.44
C LEU A 82 7.72 -6.12 10.48
N SER A 83 6.49 -6.28 10.01
CA SER A 83 5.48 -5.21 10.10
C SER A 83 4.06 -5.78 10.06
N ALA A 84 3.17 -5.19 10.86
CA ALA A 84 1.74 -5.51 10.81
C ALA A 84 1.04 -4.94 9.56
N THR A 85 1.59 -3.88 8.98
CA THR A 85 1.09 -3.23 7.77
C THR A 85 2.28 -2.75 6.94
N PRO A 86 2.66 -3.45 5.85
CA PRO A 86 3.84 -3.10 5.10
C PRO A 86 3.70 -1.68 4.51
N ILE A 87 4.79 -0.90 4.59
CA ILE A 87 4.86 0.43 4.00
C ILE A 87 4.51 0.30 2.51
N PRO A 88 3.64 1.16 1.95
CA PRO A 88 3.20 1.03 0.56
C PRO A 88 4.34 0.89 -0.47
N ARG A 89 5.46 1.59 -0.25
CA ARG A 89 6.69 1.47 -1.06
C ARG A 89 7.35 0.10 -0.93
N THR A 90 7.52 -0.39 0.30
CA THR A 90 8.16 -1.69 0.59
C THR A 90 7.31 -2.83 0.07
N LEU A 91 5.99 -2.74 0.23
CA LEU A 91 5.02 -3.66 -0.35
C LEU A 91 5.15 -3.72 -1.88
N TYR A 92 5.26 -2.56 -2.53
CA TYR A 92 5.41 -2.50 -3.98
C TYR A 92 6.75 -3.10 -4.45
N MET A 93 7.87 -2.78 -3.78
CA MET A 93 9.17 -3.38 -4.10
C MET A 93 9.16 -4.91 -3.96
N ALA A 94 8.46 -5.42 -2.95
CA ALA A 94 8.26 -6.85 -2.77
C ALA A 94 7.42 -7.48 -3.90
N LEU A 95 6.30 -6.84 -4.28
CA LEU A 95 5.45 -7.29 -5.38
C LEU A 95 6.16 -7.28 -6.74
N MET A 96 7.12 -6.37 -6.93
CA MET A 96 7.99 -6.31 -8.11
C MET A 96 9.19 -7.28 -8.03
N GLY A 97 9.27 -8.08 -6.97
CA GLY A 97 10.31 -9.07 -6.74
C GLY A 97 11.70 -8.47 -6.49
N ALA A 98 11.80 -7.19 -6.15
CA ALA A 98 13.06 -6.55 -5.75
C ALA A 98 13.43 -6.87 -4.30
N ARG A 99 12.49 -7.40 -3.51
CA ARG A 99 12.66 -7.82 -2.12
C ARG A 99 11.81 -9.06 -1.88
N ASP A 100 12.36 -10.07 -1.22
CA ASP A 100 11.58 -11.23 -0.83
C ASP A 100 10.61 -10.86 0.28
N MET A 101 9.39 -11.41 0.21
CA MET A 101 8.32 -11.15 1.16
C MET A 101 7.61 -12.45 1.48
N SER A 102 7.48 -12.73 2.77
CA SER A 102 6.66 -13.81 3.29
C SER A 102 5.47 -13.23 4.04
N THR A 103 4.26 -13.71 3.73
CA THR A 103 3.02 -13.24 4.35
C THR A 103 2.46 -14.31 5.27
N ILE A 104 2.29 -13.98 6.56
CA ILE A 104 1.65 -14.85 7.55
C ILE A 104 0.17 -14.46 7.65
N GLU A 105 -0.70 -15.21 6.99
CA GLU A 105 -2.14 -14.93 6.96
C GLU A 105 -2.93 -15.66 8.05
N THR A 106 -2.51 -16.89 8.38
CA THR A 106 -3.21 -17.75 9.33
C THR A 106 -2.96 -17.27 10.77
N PRO A 107 -4.01 -16.87 11.51
CA PRO A 107 -3.86 -16.51 12.91
C PRO A 107 -3.53 -17.75 13.76
N PRO A 108 -2.91 -17.58 14.94
CA PRO A 108 -2.73 -18.67 15.90
C PRO A 108 -4.07 -19.33 16.28
N PRO A 109 -4.06 -20.63 16.65
CA PRO A 109 -5.24 -21.30 17.19
C PRO A 109 -5.79 -20.54 18.40
N ASN A 110 -7.11 -20.52 18.56
CA ASN A 110 -7.87 -19.81 19.61
C ASN A 110 -7.94 -18.27 19.50
N ARG A 111 -7.53 -17.67 18.38
CA ARG A 111 -7.74 -16.23 18.17
C ARG A 111 -9.21 -15.92 17.80
N ILE A 112 -9.94 -15.29 18.72
CA ILE A 112 -11.32 -14.86 18.49
C ILE A 112 -11.34 -13.53 17.69
N PRO A 113 -12.13 -13.42 16.60
CA PRO A 113 -12.26 -12.17 15.86
C PRO A 113 -12.82 -11.03 16.71
N VAL A 114 -12.25 -9.82 16.57
CA VAL A 114 -12.75 -8.62 17.23
C VAL A 114 -14.08 -8.18 16.60
N SER A 115 -15.14 -8.13 17.40
CA SER A 115 -16.45 -7.66 16.97
C SER A 115 -16.42 -6.15 16.73
N THR A 116 -16.47 -5.73 15.47
CA THR A 116 -16.38 -4.32 15.09
C THR A 116 -17.75 -3.73 14.78
N THR A 117 -18.14 -2.69 15.53
CA THR A 117 -19.40 -1.96 15.34
C THR A 117 -19.10 -0.51 14.97
N VAL A 118 -19.82 0.02 13.99
CA VAL A 118 -19.75 1.43 13.59
C VAL A 118 -21.09 2.08 13.92
N CYS A 119 -21.07 3.14 14.71
CA CYS A 119 -22.26 3.86 15.13
C CYS A 119 -22.01 5.37 15.24
N ALA A 120 -23.10 6.13 15.30
CA ALA A 120 -23.02 7.54 15.64
C ALA A 120 -22.53 7.72 17.08
N TYR A 121 -21.92 8.87 17.36
CA TYR A 121 -21.57 9.27 18.72
C TYR A 121 -22.84 9.30 19.58
N ASP A 122 -22.86 8.42 20.58
CA ASP A 122 -23.92 8.28 21.57
C ASP A 122 -23.30 7.93 22.93
N GLU A 123 -23.54 8.78 23.92
CA GLU A 123 -23.03 8.65 25.27
C GLU A 123 -23.58 7.39 25.97
N ARG A 124 -24.77 6.93 25.58
CA ARG A 124 -25.35 5.67 26.10
C ARG A 124 -24.52 4.48 25.66
N VAL A 125 -24.10 4.45 24.40
CA VAL A 125 -23.24 3.38 23.85
C VAL A 125 -21.88 3.38 24.54
N ILE A 126 -21.29 4.56 24.76
CA ILE A 126 -20.01 4.70 25.47
C ILE A 126 -20.13 4.15 26.88
N ARG A 127 -21.12 4.61 27.64
CA ARG A 127 -21.39 4.17 29.01
C ARG A 127 -21.59 2.66 29.10
N ASP A 128 -22.47 2.12 28.26
CA ASP A 128 -22.84 0.71 28.31
C ASP A 128 -21.66 -0.21 27.90
N ALA A 129 -20.82 0.24 26.97
CA ALA A 129 -19.59 -0.46 26.60
C ALA A 129 -18.58 -0.49 27.75
N ILE A 130 -18.33 0.64 28.42
CA ILE A 130 -17.41 0.73 29.54
C ILE A 130 -17.90 -0.13 30.72
N LYS A 131 -19.17 0.02 31.11
CA LYS A 131 -19.75 -0.77 32.22
C LYS A 131 -19.73 -2.27 31.94
N ARG A 132 -19.98 -2.68 30.70
CA ARG A 132 -19.89 -4.09 30.30
C ARG A 132 -18.48 -4.64 30.47
N GLU A 133 -17.48 -3.86 30.07
CA GLU A 133 -16.08 -4.25 30.19
C GLU A 133 -15.65 -4.38 31.65
N MET A 134 -15.99 -3.38 32.47
CA MET A 134 -15.69 -3.39 33.90
C MET A 134 -16.36 -4.57 34.62
N LYS A 135 -17.59 -4.93 34.23
CA LYS A 135 -18.32 -6.06 34.83
C LYS A 135 -17.62 -7.41 34.61
N ARG A 136 -16.85 -7.54 33.53
CA ARG A 136 -16.03 -8.74 33.26
C ARG A 136 -14.60 -8.64 33.80
N GLY A 137 -14.25 -7.59 34.54
CA GLY A 137 -12.90 -7.35 35.04
C GLY A 137 -11.89 -6.99 33.94
N GLY A 138 -12.37 -6.59 32.75
CA GLY A 138 -11.54 -6.15 31.64
C GLY A 138 -11.28 -4.65 31.68
N GLN A 139 -10.42 -4.19 30.78
CA GLN A 139 -10.04 -2.78 30.65
C GLN A 139 -10.44 -2.23 29.28
N VAL A 140 -10.67 -0.90 29.23
CA VAL A 140 -11.14 -0.19 28.06
C VAL A 140 -10.09 0.77 27.54
N PHE A 141 -9.83 0.73 26.23
CA PHE A 141 -9.19 1.83 25.53
C PHE A 141 -10.24 2.81 25.02
N PHE A 142 -10.12 4.09 25.40
CA PHE A 142 -10.89 5.16 24.78
C PHE A 142 -9.94 6.06 24.00
N LEU A 143 -10.04 6.06 22.68
CA LEU A 143 -9.18 6.84 21.82
C LEU A 143 -9.82 8.19 21.52
N HIS A 144 -9.18 9.28 21.93
CA HIS A 144 -9.56 10.65 21.62
C HIS A 144 -8.36 11.42 21.08
N ASN A 145 -8.24 11.53 19.75
CA ASN A 145 -7.06 12.07 19.08
C ASN A 145 -7.03 13.62 19.05
N ARG A 146 -7.17 14.25 20.22
CA ARG A 146 -7.03 15.70 20.40
C ARG A 146 -6.68 16.05 21.85
N VAL A 147 -5.40 16.31 22.10
CA VAL A 147 -4.88 16.65 23.45
C VAL A 147 -5.62 17.84 24.07
N LYS A 148 -5.89 18.89 23.29
CA LYS A 148 -6.58 20.10 23.78
C LYS A 148 -7.95 19.84 24.41
N THR A 149 -8.62 18.74 24.05
CA THR A 149 -9.98 18.41 24.51
C THR A 149 -10.03 17.09 25.28
N ILE A 150 -8.87 16.48 25.57
CA ILE A 150 -8.81 15.18 26.22
C ILE A 150 -9.31 15.24 27.67
N GLU A 151 -8.98 16.30 28.41
CA GLU A 151 -9.47 16.51 29.79
C GLU A 151 -10.98 16.73 29.85
N LEU A 152 -11.53 17.43 28.86
CA LEU A 152 -12.98 17.58 28.73
C LEU A 152 -13.64 16.22 28.48
N MET A 153 -13.04 15.39 27.63
CA MET A 153 -13.53 14.04 27.38
C MET A 153 -13.41 13.16 28.63
N ALA A 154 -12.31 13.24 29.38
CA ALA A 154 -12.14 12.54 30.64
C ALA A 154 -13.24 12.90 31.63
N SER A 155 -13.51 14.20 31.78
CA SER A 155 -14.58 14.71 32.65
C SER A 155 -15.95 14.19 32.24
N LYS A 156 -16.25 14.14 30.93
CA LYS A 156 -17.48 13.53 30.41
C LYS A 156 -17.57 12.05 30.73
N ILE A 157 -16.50 11.27 30.52
CA ILE A 157 -16.51 9.84 30.82
C ILE A 157 -16.70 9.62 32.34
N ARG A 158 -16.08 10.43 33.20
CA ARG A 158 -16.32 10.40 34.66
C ARG A 158 -17.78 10.68 35.03
N GLN A 159 -18.45 11.59 34.31
CA GLN A 159 -19.88 11.84 34.52
C GLN A 159 -20.76 10.66 34.05
N LEU A 160 -20.39 10.01 32.94
CA LEU A 160 -21.14 8.89 32.38
C LEU A 160 -20.96 7.61 33.20
N VAL A 161 -19.76 7.37 33.73
CA VAL A 161 -19.38 6.19 34.52
C VAL A 161 -18.56 6.63 35.74
N PRO A 162 -19.22 7.13 36.81
CA PRO A 162 -18.54 7.60 38.03
C PRO A 162 -17.69 6.54 38.73
N GLU A 163 -18.04 5.27 38.56
CA GLU A 163 -17.33 4.14 39.14
C GLU A 163 -16.02 3.76 38.43
N ALA A 164 -15.75 4.31 37.24
CA ALA A 164 -14.56 3.96 36.44
C ALA A 164 -13.32 4.76 36.88
N ARG A 165 -12.21 4.05 37.09
CA ARG A 165 -10.88 4.66 37.27
C ARG A 165 -10.30 5.00 35.91
N ILE A 166 -10.16 6.29 35.62
CA ILE A 166 -9.75 6.79 34.30
C ILE A 166 -8.34 7.36 34.37
N LEU A 167 -7.46 6.87 33.50
CA LEU A 167 -6.15 7.45 33.24
C LEU A 167 -6.11 8.16 31.89
N ILE A 168 -5.28 9.19 31.79
CA ILE A 168 -5.06 9.94 30.55
C ILE A 168 -3.63 9.70 30.08
N GLY A 169 -3.47 9.27 28.83
CA GLY A 169 -2.16 9.06 28.22
C GLY A 169 -2.05 9.73 26.84
N HIS A 170 -1.26 10.79 26.71
CA HIS A 170 -1.13 11.51 25.44
C HIS A 170 0.31 11.86 25.06
N GLY A 171 0.59 12.02 23.76
CA GLY A 171 1.97 12.11 23.23
C GLY A 171 2.77 13.35 23.65
N GLN A 172 2.09 14.34 24.22
CA GLN A 172 2.71 15.55 24.77
C GLN A 172 3.11 15.42 26.25
N MET A 173 2.80 14.30 26.91
CA MET A 173 3.27 14.05 28.28
C MET A 173 4.77 13.87 28.29
N ASP A 174 5.39 14.14 29.43
CA ASP A 174 6.75 13.69 29.63
C ASP A 174 6.83 12.17 29.46
N LYS A 175 7.97 11.71 28.97
CA LYS A 175 8.20 10.30 28.66
C LYS A 175 8.15 9.42 29.90
N ASP A 176 8.54 9.95 31.06
CA ASP A 176 8.56 9.24 32.32
C ASP A 176 7.14 9.19 32.91
N ASP A 177 6.39 10.30 32.84
CA ASP A 177 4.98 10.34 33.26
C ASP A 177 4.10 9.38 32.44
N LEU A 178 4.29 9.37 31.11
CA LEU A 178 3.54 8.47 30.23
C LEU A 178 3.82 7.02 30.58
N GLU A 179 5.04 6.70 30.94
CA GLU A 179 5.42 5.34 31.32
C GLU A 179 4.76 4.90 32.62
N VAL A 180 4.75 5.76 33.64
CA VAL A 180 4.02 5.50 34.89
C VAL A 180 2.56 5.23 34.60
N VAL A 181 1.91 6.06 33.78
CA VAL A 181 0.51 5.85 33.36
C VAL A 181 0.31 4.49 32.69
N MET A 182 1.21 4.10 31.78
CA MET A 182 1.11 2.81 31.09
C MET A 182 1.33 1.65 32.05
N HIS A 183 2.28 1.75 32.98
CA HIS A 183 2.54 0.74 33.99
C HIS A 183 1.33 0.52 34.91
N THR A 184 0.76 1.61 35.44
CA THR A 184 -0.47 1.59 36.25
C THR A 184 -1.63 0.94 35.49
N PHE A 185 -1.78 1.24 34.19
CA PHE A 185 -2.81 0.61 33.36
C PHE A 185 -2.54 -0.89 33.17
N VAL A 186 -1.30 -1.30 32.87
CA VAL A 186 -0.95 -2.72 32.71
C VAL A 186 -1.19 -3.53 33.99
N GLN A 187 -0.99 -2.93 35.17
CA GLN A 187 -1.25 -3.57 36.47
C GLN A 187 -2.74 -3.74 36.81
N GLY A 188 -3.66 -3.19 36.01
CA GLY A 188 -5.11 -3.27 36.28
C GLY A 188 -5.60 -2.27 37.33
N GLU A 189 -4.79 -1.27 37.67
CA GLU A 189 -5.14 -0.23 38.64
C GLU A 189 -6.09 0.84 38.06
N ALA A 190 -6.30 0.82 36.74
CA ALA A 190 -7.26 1.66 36.05
C ALA A 190 -8.13 0.86 35.07
N ASP A 191 -9.38 1.29 34.93
CA ASP A 191 -10.38 0.59 34.12
C ASP A 191 -10.45 1.14 32.70
N VAL A 192 -10.20 2.45 32.54
CA VAL A 192 -10.25 3.14 31.24
C VAL A 192 -8.95 3.91 31.02
N LEU A 193 -8.26 3.60 29.92
CA LEU A 193 -7.18 4.44 29.40
C LEU A 193 -7.73 5.35 28.30
N LEU A 194 -7.88 6.63 28.61
CA LEU A 194 -8.20 7.67 27.65
C LEU A 194 -6.90 8.17 26.99
N ALA A 195 -6.70 7.81 25.73
CA ALA A 195 -5.43 8.07 25.05
C ALA A 195 -5.57 8.70 23.67
N THR A 196 -4.47 9.30 23.20
CA THR A 196 -4.27 9.60 21.77
C THR A 196 -3.72 8.36 21.04
N THR A 197 -3.23 8.51 19.81
CA THR A 197 -2.63 7.43 19.01
C THR A 197 -1.38 6.76 19.61
N ILE A 198 -0.98 7.07 20.85
CA ILE A 198 0.15 6.39 21.50
C ILE A 198 -0.10 4.89 21.64
N ILE A 199 -1.35 4.45 21.83
CA ILE A 199 -1.66 3.02 21.93
C ILE A 199 -1.36 2.24 20.64
N GLU A 200 -1.15 2.94 19.52
CA GLU A 200 -0.64 2.35 18.29
C GLU A 200 0.77 1.77 18.54
N THR A 201 1.56 2.37 19.45
CA THR A 201 2.96 2.06 19.71
C THR A 201 3.20 0.87 20.62
N GLY A 202 3.02 -0.34 20.08
CA GLY A 202 3.74 -1.53 20.56
C GLY A 202 3.29 -2.13 21.89
N ILE A 203 2.47 -1.44 22.68
CA ILE A 203 2.05 -1.94 23.99
C ILE A 203 0.99 -3.04 23.81
N ASP A 204 1.26 -4.19 24.42
CA ASP A 204 0.34 -5.32 24.53
C ASP A 204 -0.27 -5.29 25.92
N ILE A 205 -1.59 -5.06 26.00
CA ILE A 205 -2.34 -5.15 27.26
C ILE A 205 -3.35 -6.28 27.08
N PRO A 206 -3.07 -7.49 27.61
CA PRO A 206 -3.91 -8.66 27.38
C PRO A 206 -5.33 -8.49 27.97
N ASN A 207 -5.47 -7.72 29.05
CA ASN A 207 -6.75 -7.48 29.73
C ASN A 207 -7.61 -6.40 29.05
N ALA A 208 -7.08 -5.71 28.03
CA ALA A 208 -7.83 -4.71 27.30
C ALA A 208 -8.60 -5.34 26.14
N ASN A 209 -9.90 -5.58 26.35
CA ASN A 209 -10.74 -6.29 25.38
C ASN A 209 -11.79 -5.39 24.71
N THR A 210 -11.92 -4.12 25.10
CA THR A 210 -12.79 -3.16 24.40
C THR A 210 -12.02 -1.89 24.02
N ILE A 211 -12.17 -1.48 22.76
CA ILE A 211 -11.67 -0.19 22.25
C ILE A 211 -12.83 0.65 21.71
N LEU A 212 -12.93 1.89 22.19
CA LEU A 212 -13.79 2.92 21.64
C LEU A 212 -12.92 3.94 20.91
N ILE A 213 -13.26 4.24 19.66
CA ILE A 213 -12.54 5.18 18.82
C ILE A 213 -13.43 6.39 18.56
N ASP A 214 -13.18 7.49 19.26
CA ASP A 214 -13.83 8.76 18.98
C ASP A 214 -13.31 9.34 17.67
N ARG A 215 -14.21 9.96 16.90
CA ARG A 215 -13.90 10.56 15.58
C ARG A 215 -13.16 9.59 14.65
N ALA A 216 -13.68 8.36 14.52
CA ALA A 216 -13.11 7.34 13.63
C ALA A 216 -12.97 7.83 12.16
N ASP A 217 -13.73 8.87 11.77
CA ASP A 217 -13.64 9.54 10.47
C ASP A 217 -12.28 10.16 10.16
N ARG A 218 -11.50 10.50 11.21
CA ARG A 218 -10.21 11.19 11.09
C ARG A 218 -9.01 10.26 10.96
N PHE A 219 -9.22 8.96 11.03
CA PHE A 219 -8.15 7.97 10.97
C PHE A 219 -8.07 7.31 9.60
N GLY A 220 -6.85 6.93 9.20
CA GLY A 220 -6.63 6.07 8.03
C GLY A 220 -7.12 4.64 8.28
N LEU A 221 -7.38 3.88 7.22
CA LEU A 221 -7.78 2.48 7.33
C LEU A 221 -6.70 1.62 7.99
N ALA A 222 -5.42 1.89 7.68
CA ALA A 222 -4.29 1.22 8.31
C ALA A 222 -4.25 1.48 9.83
N ASP A 223 -4.40 2.75 10.24
CA ASP A 223 -4.38 3.15 11.65
C ASP A 223 -5.53 2.46 12.41
N LEU A 224 -6.75 2.48 11.88
CA LEU A 224 -7.91 1.81 12.47
C LEU A 224 -7.70 0.30 12.62
N TYR A 225 -7.06 -0.33 11.63
CA TYR A 225 -6.74 -1.75 11.68
C TYR A 225 -5.71 -2.07 12.77
N GLN A 226 -4.67 -1.25 12.90
CA GLN A 226 -3.65 -1.40 13.94
C GLN A 226 -4.24 -1.18 15.34
N LEU A 227 -5.04 -0.11 15.52
CA LEU A 227 -5.71 0.21 16.78
C LEU A 227 -6.65 -0.92 17.21
N ARG A 228 -7.41 -1.49 16.27
CA ARG A 228 -8.24 -2.67 16.53
C ARG A 228 -7.42 -3.90 16.90
N GLY A 229 -6.24 -4.08 16.32
CA GLY A 229 -5.32 -5.18 16.65
C GLY A 229 -4.72 -5.11 18.06
N ARG A 230 -4.97 -4.03 18.80
CA ARG A 230 -4.54 -3.85 20.20
C ARG A 230 -5.49 -4.48 21.22
N VAL A 231 -6.68 -4.94 20.81
CA VAL A 231 -7.64 -5.62 21.69
C VAL A 231 -7.83 -7.09 21.32
N GLY A 232 -8.20 -7.92 22.32
CA GLY A 232 -8.57 -9.32 22.09
C GLY A 232 -7.39 -10.27 21.96
N ARG A 233 -6.39 -10.11 22.83
CA ARG A 233 -5.18 -10.96 22.86
C ARG A 233 -5.29 -12.12 23.85
N ALA A 234 -6.13 -12.01 24.88
CA ALA A 234 -6.30 -13.02 25.94
C ALA A 234 -7.36 -14.11 25.64
N GLY A 235 -7.71 -14.35 24.38
CA GLY A 235 -8.70 -15.37 24.01
C GLY A 235 -10.15 -15.03 24.36
N GLU A 236 -10.42 -13.88 24.99
CA GLU A 236 -11.77 -13.37 25.17
C GLU A 236 -12.31 -12.66 23.92
N LYS A 237 -13.64 -12.61 23.80
CA LYS A 237 -14.27 -11.81 22.74
C LYS A 237 -14.02 -10.33 22.97
N ALA A 238 -13.35 -9.70 22.01
CA ALA A 238 -13.08 -8.26 22.03
C ALA A 238 -14.06 -7.46 21.17
N TYR A 239 -14.22 -6.18 21.53
CA TYR A 239 -15.14 -5.25 20.88
C TYR A 239 -14.39 -4.01 20.42
N ALA A 240 -14.63 -3.61 19.17
CA ALA A 240 -14.15 -2.34 18.63
C ALA A 240 -15.36 -1.48 18.22
N ILE A 241 -15.55 -0.35 18.89
CA ILE A 241 -16.65 0.57 18.66
C ILE A 241 -16.11 1.83 18.00
N LEU A 242 -16.43 2.01 16.72
CA LEU A 242 -16.00 3.15 15.91
C LEU A 242 -17.10 4.21 15.96
N LEU A 243 -16.84 5.31 16.65
CA LEU A 243 -17.78 6.40 16.84
C LEU A 243 -17.60 7.45 15.75
N LEU A 244 -18.70 7.82 15.10
CA LEU A 244 -18.74 8.84 14.05
C LEU A 244 -19.63 10.01 14.44
N PRO A 245 -19.34 11.24 13.97
CA PRO A 245 -20.26 12.35 14.11
C PRO A 245 -21.66 12.02 13.55
N ARG A 246 -22.72 12.49 14.22
CA ARG A 246 -24.13 12.17 13.84
C ARG A 246 -24.47 12.64 12.43
N ASP A 247 -23.95 13.79 12.05
CA ASP A 247 -24.03 14.40 10.72
C ASP A 247 -23.34 13.59 9.62
N MET A 248 -22.32 12.79 9.96
CA MET A 248 -21.67 11.93 8.97
C MET A 248 -22.45 10.64 8.67
N MET A 249 -23.34 10.21 9.56
CA MET A 249 -24.13 8.99 9.32
C MET A 249 -25.13 9.14 8.17
N THR A 250 -25.47 10.37 7.79
CA THR A 250 -26.40 10.69 6.69
C THR A 250 -25.72 10.91 5.34
N VAL A 251 -24.40 11.12 5.28
CA VAL A 251 -23.66 11.46 4.05
C VAL A 251 -23.09 10.21 3.35
N GLY A 252 -23.34 10.08 2.03
CA GLY A 252 -23.05 8.87 1.25
C GLY A 252 -21.59 8.40 1.20
N ASP A 253 -20.61 9.31 1.27
CA ASP A 253 -19.18 8.96 1.25
C ASP A 253 -18.69 8.35 2.58
N ALA A 254 -19.28 8.74 3.70
CA ALA A 254 -19.02 8.09 4.98
C ALA A 254 -19.48 6.64 4.94
N ARG A 255 -20.62 6.34 4.31
CA ARG A 255 -21.14 4.97 4.15
C ARG A 255 -20.20 4.06 3.36
N LYS A 256 -19.54 4.55 2.31
CA LYS A 256 -18.50 3.81 1.56
C LYS A 256 -17.29 3.51 2.44
N ARG A 257 -16.82 4.50 3.22
CA ARG A 257 -15.69 4.32 4.15
C ARG A 257 -16.02 3.34 5.28
N ILE A 258 -17.21 3.44 5.87
CA ILE A 258 -17.75 2.52 6.88
C ILE A 258 -17.86 1.10 6.34
N HIS A 259 -18.33 0.96 5.10
CA HIS A 259 -18.44 -0.34 4.44
C HIS A 259 -17.07 -0.97 4.19
N ALA A 260 -16.09 -0.18 3.73
CA ALA A 260 -14.72 -0.64 3.61
C ALA A 260 -14.16 -1.09 4.97
N ILE A 261 -14.33 -0.30 6.03
CA ILE A 261 -13.89 -0.69 7.38
C ILE A 261 -14.52 -2.02 7.81
N LYS A 262 -15.83 -2.21 7.63
CA LYS A 262 -16.50 -3.48 7.95
C LYS A 262 -16.02 -4.65 7.08
N GLN A 263 -15.88 -4.47 5.78
CA GLN A 263 -15.45 -5.52 4.86
C GLN A 263 -14.01 -5.99 5.14
N TYR A 264 -13.14 -5.07 5.53
CA TYR A 264 -11.74 -5.39 5.83
C TYR A 264 -11.49 -5.68 7.32
N THR A 265 -12.54 -5.82 8.14
CA THR A 265 -12.39 -6.27 9.53
C THR A 265 -12.30 -7.80 9.72
N ALA A 266 -12.21 -8.60 8.67
CA ALA A 266 -11.88 -10.03 8.82
C ALA A 266 -10.41 -10.23 9.28
N LEU A 267 -10.13 -11.31 10.01
CA LEU A 267 -8.74 -11.73 10.29
C LEU A 267 -8.00 -12.01 8.95
N GLY A 268 -6.71 -11.68 8.86
CA GLY A 268 -5.91 -11.85 7.64
C GLY A 268 -6.04 -10.73 6.59
N SER A 269 -6.79 -9.66 6.88
CA SER A 269 -7.02 -8.56 5.93
C SER A 269 -5.93 -7.48 5.90
N GLY A 270 -4.89 -7.56 6.75
CA GLY A 270 -3.84 -6.54 6.84
C GLY A 270 -3.16 -6.22 5.51
N PHE A 271 -2.89 -7.25 4.70
CA PHE A 271 -2.36 -7.11 3.34
C PHE A 271 -3.35 -6.39 2.41
N LYS A 272 -4.63 -6.79 2.43
CA LYS A 272 -5.68 -6.17 1.61
C LYS A 272 -5.91 -4.69 1.99
N ILE A 273 -5.75 -4.37 3.27
CA ILE A 273 -5.86 -2.99 3.77
C ILE A 273 -4.67 -2.15 3.31
N ALA A 274 -3.45 -2.67 3.40
CA ALA A 274 -2.26 -1.97 2.92
C ALA A 274 -2.32 -1.70 1.40
N MET A 275 -2.77 -2.68 0.62
CA MET A 275 -3.03 -2.50 -0.83
C MET A 275 -4.07 -1.41 -1.10
N LYS A 276 -5.16 -1.39 -0.31
CA LYS A 276 -6.22 -0.41 -0.51
C LYS A 276 -5.83 1.00 -0.03
N ASP A 277 -5.06 1.10 1.04
CA ASP A 277 -4.52 2.37 1.53
C ASP A 277 -3.54 2.96 0.51
N LEU A 278 -2.71 2.13 -0.15
CA LEU A 278 -1.88 2.54 -1.29
C LEU A 278 -2.73 3.07 -2.46
N GLU A 279 -3.81 2.38 -2.83
CA GLU A 279 -4.73 2.84 -3.88
C GLU A 279 -5.46 4.14 -3.51
N ILE A 280 -5.90 4.30 -2.27
CA ILE A 280 -6.70 5.44 -1.80
C ILE A 280 -5.83 6.68 -1.60
N ARG A 281 -4.64 6.54 -0.99
CA ARG A 281 -3.74 7.67 -0.75
C ARG A 281 -3.13 8.17 -2.07
N GLY A 282 -3.12 7.33 -3.10
CA GLY A 282 -2.32 7.54 -4.30
C GLY A 282 -0.84 7.51 -3.93
N ALA A 283 0.01 6.99 -4.80
CA ALA A 283 1.46 7.01 -4.56
C ALA A 283 2.09 8.42 -4.67
N GLY A 284 1.30 9.48 -4.48
CA GLY A 284 1.63 10.87 -4.75
C GLY A 284 2.51 11.55 -3.70
N ASN A 285 3.12 10.83 -2.76
CA ASN A 285 3.92 11.46 -1.69
C ASN A 285 5.25 10.78 -1.40
N LEU A 286 5.83 10.11 -2.40
CA LEU A 286 7.09 9.37 -2.27
C LEU A 286 8.36 10.21 -2.54
N LEU A 287 8.22 11.50 -2.94
CA LEU A 287 9.34 12.35 -3.38
C LEU A 287 9.58 13.66 -2.62
N GLY A 288 8.82 13.99 -1.56
CA GLY A 288 9.19 15.11 -0.68
C GLY A 288 8.06 16.10 -0.34
N THR A 289 8.38 17.01 0.59
CA THR A 289 7.45 17.78 1.42
C THR A 289 6.65 18.86 0.68
N LYS A 290 5.31 18.75 0.76
CA LYS A 290 4.26 19.74 0.43
C LYS A 290 4.17 20.21 -1.04
N GLN A 291 3.10 19.81 -1.73
CA GLN A 291 1.96 20.68 -2.07
C GLN A 291 0.92 19.91 -2.90
N SER A 292 -0.33 20.27 -2.67
CA SER A 292 -1.57 19.71 -3.22
C SER A 292 -1.81 20.08 -4.68
N GLY A 293 -2.37 19.15 -5.46
CA GLY A 293 -3.28 19.47 -6.57
C GLY A 293 -2.85 18.98 -7.96
N HIS A 294 -3.63 18.05 -8.51
CA HIS A 294 -3.75 17.71 -9.94
C HIS A 294 -2.60 17.05 -10.72
N ILE A 295 -1.44 16.73 -10.11
CA ILE A 295 -0.37 15.97 -10.80
C ILE A 295 -0.42 14.44 -10.48
N SER A 296 -1.33 14.00 -9.60
CA SER A 296 -1.27 12.70 -8.93
C SER A 296 -1.59 11.45 -9.77
N GLN A 297 -2.02 11.57 -11.03
CA GLN A 297 -2.53 10.41 -11.79
C GLN A 297 -1.56 9.86 -12.85
N ILE A 298 -0.62 10.66 -13.35
CA ILE A 298 0.34 10.26 -14.39
C ILE A 298 1.69 9.81 -13.79
N GLY A 299 2.04 10.32 -12.61
CA GLY A 299 3.36 10.09 -12.00
C GLY A 299 3.58 8.69 -11.43
N PHE A 300 2.52 8.01 -10.94
CA PHE A 300 2.69 6.68 -10.33
C PHE A 300 2.88 5.58 -11.37
N ASP A 301 2.09 5.58 -12.43
CA ASP A 301 2.19 4.55 -13.47
C ASP A 301 3.54 4.63 -14.19
N LEU A 302 4.00 5.85 -14.50
CA LEU A 302 5.34 6.06 -15.07
C LEU A 302 6.45 5.66 -14.08
N TYR A 303 6.32 5.97 -12.80
CA TYR A 303 7.26 5.50 -11.77
C TYR A 303 7.30 3.97 -11.68
N CYS A 304 6.13 3.33 -11.70
CA CYS A 304 6.00 1.87 -11.71
C CYS A 304 6.70 1.26 -12.94
N GLN A 305 6.52 1.85 -14.11
CA GLN A 305 7.21 1.45 -15.34
C GLN A 305 8.73 1.62 -15.23
N LEU A 306 9.21 2.78 -14.77
CA LEU A 306 10.65 3.05 -14.60
C LEU A 306 11.28 2.14 -13.53
N LEU A 307 10.57 1.87 -12.44
CA LEU A 307 11.04 0.98 -11.37
C LEU A 307 11.09 -0.46 -11.85
N LYS A 308 10.05 -0.93 -12.57
CA LYS A 308 10.03 -2.25 -13.22
C LYS A 308 11.22 -2.41 -14.17
N GLN A 309 11.44 -1.42 -15.03
CA GLN A 309 12.58 -1.42 -15.96
C GLN A 309 13.93 -1.44 -15.22
N SER A 310 14.05 -0.72 -14.10
CA SER A 310 15.28 -0.66 -13.31
C SER A 310 15.56 -1.97 -12.56
N VAL A 311 14.52 -2.61 -12.00
CA VAL A 311 14.61 -3.90 -11.31
C VAL A 311 14.97 -5.02 -12.28
N GLU A 312 14.35 -5.07 -13.47
CA GLU A 312 14.69 -6.06 -14.49
C GLU A 312 16.13 -5.88 -15.01
N ARG A 313 16.62 -4.64 -15.14
CA ARG A 313 18.04 -4.36 -15.46
C ARG A 313 19.00 -4.87 -14.39
N LEU A 314 18.68 -4.68 -13.11
CA LEU A 314 19.50 -5.12 -11.98
C LEU A 314 19.54 -6.65 -11.82
N LYS A 315 18.45 -7.35 -12.17
CA LYS A 315 18.36 -8.82 -12.12
C LYS A 315 19.14 -9.55 -13.22
N GLY A 316 19.95 -8.84 -14.02
CA GLY A 316 20.79 -9.47 -15.04
C GLY A 316 20.01 -10.04 -16.24
N ARG A 317 18.69 -9.81 -16.33
CA ARG A 317 17.90 -10.11 -17.52
C ARG A 317 18.24 -9.09 -18.60
N LYS A 318 19.33 -9.33 -19.31
CA LYS A 318 19.64 -8.65 -20.58
C LYS A 318 18.55 -8.88 -21.64
N ASP A 319 17.71 -9.89 -21.42
CA ASP A 319 16.49 -10.21 -22.17
C ASP A 319 15.21 -9.78 -21.44
N ALA A 320 15.22 -8.66 -20.71
CA ALA A 320 13.98 -7.90 -20.64
C ALA A 320 13.60 -7.62 -22.10
N PRO A 321 12.39 -7.95 -22.59
CA PRO A 321 12.03 -7.68 -23.96
C PRO A 321 12.22 -6.19 -24.20
N LYS A 322 13.34 -5.84 -24.85
CA LYS A 322 13.42 -4.62 -25.62
C LYS A 322 12.28 -4.81 -26.61
N THR A 323 11.20 -4.08 -26.42
CA THR A 323 10.93 -2.85 -27.17
C THR A 323 9.49 -2.47 -26.82
N GLU A 324 9.26 -1.38 -26.09
CA GLU A 324 7.96 -0.71 -26.22
C GLU A 324 7.92 -0.18 -27.64
N THR A 325 7.38 -0.97 -28.58
CA THR A 325 7.19 -0.52 -29.95
C THR A 325 6.25 0.68 -29.91
N SER A 326 6.79 1.84 -30.24
CA SER A 326 5.98 3.05 -30.30
C SER A 326 5.10 3.00 -31.55
N PHE A 327 3.82 3.31 -31.38
CA PHE A 327 2.88 3.39 -32.51
C PHE A 327 2.37 4.82 -32.60
N LYS A 328 2.52 5.43 -33.78
CA LYS A 328 1.96 6.75 -34.11
C LYS A 328 1.12 6.63 -35.36
N ALA A 329 -0.06 7.22 -35.35
CA ALA A 329 -0.90 7.28 -36.53
C ALA A 329 -1.66 8.60 -36.53
N ASP A 330 -1.58 9.32 -37.65
CA ASP A 330 -2.32 10.56 -37.89
C ASP A 330 -3.83 10.35 -37.96
N ILE A 331 -4.26 9.13 -38.27
CA ILE A 331 -5.66 8.72 -38.41
C ILE A 331 -6.31 8.23 -37.10
N VAL A 332 -5.62 8.17 -35.95
CA VAL A 332 -6.15 7.54 -34.72
C VAL A 332 -6.44 8.54 -33.60
N ALA A 333 -7.65 8.47 -33.04
CA ALA A 333 -8.03 9.18 -31.82
C ALA A 333 -8.00 8.23 -30.60
N PHE A 334 -7.05 8.45 -29.68
CA PHE A 334 -6.85 7.61 -28.48
C PHE A 334 -7.75 7.95 -27.28
N SER A 335 -8.61 8.97 -27.41
CA SER A 335 -9.55 9.34 -26.34
C SER A 335 -10.90 9.76 -26.90
N GLU A 336 -11.94 9.55 -26.09
CA GLU A 336 -13.31 9.95 -26.39
C GLU A 336 -13.41 11.48 -26.62
N ALA A 337 -12.67 12.27 -25.85
CA ALA A 337 -12.60 13.72 -26.00
C ALA A 337 -11.86 14.18 -27.27
N ALA A 338 -10.81 13.46 -27.68
CA ALA A 338 -10.10 13.76 -28.93
C ALA A 338 -10.96 13.41 -30.16
N PHE A 339 -11.70 12.30 -30.09
CA PHE A 339 -12.63 11.90 -31.14
C PHE A 339 -13.81 12.87 -31.28
N ALA A 340 -14.37 13.35 -30.16
CA ALA A 340 -15.48 14.32 -30.18
C ALA A 340 -15.10 15.70 -30.74
N LYS A 341 -13.80 16.05 -30.75
CA LYS A 341 -13.27 17.31 -31.28
C LYS A 341 -12.76 17.21 -32.73
N GLY A 342 -12.51 15.99 -33.21
CA GLY A 342 -12.00 15.73 -34.56
C GLY A 342 -13.11 15.55 -35.59
N ASP A 343 -12.74 15.53 -36.87
CA ASP A 343 -13.65 15.17 -37.96
C ASP A 343 -13.93 13.64 -37.94
N PRO A 344 -15.19 13.19 -37.74
CA PRO A 344 -15.54 11.77 -37.69
C PRO A 344 -15.17 10.98 -38.96
N ALA A 345 -14.99 11.65 -40.10
CA ALA A 345 -14.59 11.02 -41.35
C ALA A 345 -13.06 10.82 -41.48
N ALA A 346 -12.27 11.61 -40.74
CA ALA A 346 -10.81 11.60 -40.82
C ALA A 346 -10.14 10.69 -39.76
N PHE A 347 -10.82 10.44 -38.63
CA PHE A 347 -10.23 9.72 -37.49
C PHE A 347 -10.97 8.42 -37.16
N ILE A 348 -10.21 7.41 -36.75
CA ILE A 348 -10.72 6.18 -36.14
C ILE A 348 -10.60 6.24 -34.61
N PRO A 349 -11.67 5.94 -33.88
CA PRO A 349 -11.62 5.87 -32.42
C PRO A 349 -10.88 4.60 -32.00
N ALA A 350 -9.89 4.73 -31.12
CA ALA A 350 -9.16 3.62 -30.50
C ALA A 350 -9.04 3.84 -28.99
N PHE A 351 -10.11 3.52 -28.27
CA PHE A 351 -10.21 3.69 -26.82
C PHE A 351 -11.26 2.73 -26.24
N LEU A 352 -11.26 2.58 -24.92
CA LEU A 352 -12.28 1.82 -24.20
C LEU A 352 -13.49 2.71 -23.90
N PRO A 353 -14.64 2.51 -24.54
CA PRO A 353 -15.79 3.39 -24.39
C PRO A 353 -16.38 3.36 -22.99
N SER A 354 -16.80 4.53 -22.50
CA SER A 354 -17.41 4.67 -21.18
C SER A 354 -18.77 3.99 -21.06
N ASN A 355 -19.50 3.88 -22.16
CA ASN A 355 -20.78 3.16 -22.26
C ASN A 355 -20.64 1.63 -22.25
N TRP A 356 -19.48 1.08 -22.61
CA TRP A 356 -19.20 -0.36 -22.61
C TRP A 356 -18.61 -0.84 -21.29
N LEU A 357 -17.66 -0.07 -20.74
CA LEU A 357 -17.07 -0.32 -19.42
C LEU A 357 -17.42 0.83 -18.48
N GLN A 358 -18.60 0.75 -17.86
CA GLN A 358 -19.17 1.79 -16.98
C GLN A 358 -18.28 2.07 -15.76
N GLU A 359 -17.74 1.00 -15.13
CA GLU A 359 -16.87 1.14 -13.96
C GLU A 359 -15.44 1.53 -14.33
N THR A 360 -14.96 2.65 -13.77
CA THR A 360 -13.59 3.15 -13.99
C THR A 360 -12.51 2.13 -13.61
N LYS A 361 -12.73 1.34 -12.54
CA LYS A 361 -11.77 0.32 -12.10
C LYS A 361 -11.56 -0.78 -13.15
N ILE A 362 -12.66 -1.27 -13.73
CA ILE A 362 -12.63 -2.29 -14.78
C ILE A 362 -11.97 -1.72 -16.04
N ARG A 363 -12.24 -0.45 -16.36
CA ARG A 363 -11.63 0.24 -17.51
C ARG A 363 -10.11 0.40 -17.36
N ILE A 364 -9.63 0.78 -16.18
CA ILE A 364 -8.19 0.88 -15.89
C ILE A 364 -7.52 -0.50 -15.97
N ALA A 365 -8.15 -1.53 -15.40
CA ALA A 365 -7.65 -2.90 -15.50
C ALA A 365 -7.55 -3.37 -16.96
N ALA A 366 -8.57 -3.10 -17.77
CA ALA A 366 -8.59 -3.41 -19.19
C ALA A 366 -7.49 -2.67 -19.99
N PHE A 367 -7.23 -1.39 -19.71
CA PHE A 367 -6.10 -0.67 -20.32
C PHE A 367 -4.74 -1.30 -19.97
N ARG A 368 -4.59 -1.73 -18.72
CA ARG A 368 -3.39 -2.42 -18.26
C ARG A 368 -3.21 -3.77 -18.94
N GLU A 369 -4.27 -4.58 -19.00
CA GLU A 369 -4.25 -5.90 -19.67
C GLU A 369 -3.84 -5.77 -21.15
N ILE A 370 -4.37 -4.79 -21.88
CA ILE A 370 -3.95 -4.52 -23.28
C ILE A 370 -2.47 -4.14 -23.36
N SER A 371 -1.98 -3.31 -22.44
CA SER A 371 -0.59 -2.82 -22.48
C SER A 371 0.42 -3.91 -22.13
N GLU A 372 0.01 -4.90 -21.31
CA GLU A 372 0.83 -6.05 -20.94
C GLU A 372 0.79 -7.19 -21.98
N ALA A 373 -0.12 -7.13 -22.96
CA ALA A 373 -0.22 -8.09 -24.06
C ALA A 373 0.85 -7.85 -25.14
N LEU A 374 2.09 -8.29 -24.84
CA LEU A 374 3.26 -8.04 -25.69
C LEU A 374 3.44 -9.02 -26.86
N THR A 375 2.68 -10.12 -26.91
CA THR A 375 2.79 -11.13 -27.98
C THR A 375 1.49 -11.27 -28.77
N PRO A 376 1.54 -11.63 -30.06
CA PRO A 376 0.33 -11.84 -30.86
C PRO A 376 -0.63 -12.87 -30.25
N ALA A 377 -0.09 -13.92 -29.63
CA ALA A 377 -0.86 -14.92 -28.91
C ALA A 377 -1.56 -14.34 -27.66
N ALA A 378 -0.88 -13.49 -26.89
CA ALA A 378 -1.45 -12.82 -25.73
C ALA A 378 -2.60 -11.88 -26.12
N VAL A 379 -2.45 -11.11 -27.20
CA VAL A 379 -3.51 -10.22 -27.72
C VAL A 379 -4.73 -11.02 -28.15
N LYS A 380 -4.55 -12.16 -28.83
CA LYS A 380 -5.67 -13.04 -29.24
C LYS A 380 -6.40 -13.66 -28.04
N ASN A 381 -5.65 -14.06 -27.01
CA ASN A 381 -6.23 -14.58 -25.77
C ASN A 381 -7.00 -13.50 -25.00
N LEU A 382 -6.48 -12.27 -24.99
CA LEU A 382 -7.15 -11.11 -24.41
C LEU A 382 -8.47 -10.81 -25.12
N GLU A 383 -8.49 -10.79 -26.45
CA GLU A 383 -9.72 -10.60 -27.23
C GLU A 383 -10.78 -11.66 -26.89
N LYS A 384 -10.38 -12.94 -26.79
CA LYS A 384 -11.28 -14.03 -26.40
C LYS A 384 -11.81 -13.85 -24.98
N SER A 385 -10.93 -13.50 -24.04
CA SER A 385 -11.33 -13.27 -22.64
C SER A 385 -12.28 -12.08 -22.49
N TRP A 386 -12.06 -11.01 -23.25
CA TRP A 386 -12.92 -9.84 -23.23
C TRP A 386 -14.29 -10.10 -23.85
N ARG A 387 -14.34 -10.91 -24.90
CA ARG A 387 -15.61 -11.34 -25.50
C ARG A 387 -16.44 -12.18 -24.51
N ASP A 388 -15.78 -13.02 -23.72
CA ASP A 388 -16.42 -13.85 -22.69
C ASP A 388 -16.90 -13.01 -21.49
N LYS A 389 -16.06 -12.09 -20.99
CA LYS A 389 -16.37 -11.26 -19.82
C LYS A 389 -17.34 -10.11 -20.08
N PHE A 390 -17.21 -9.44 -21.23
CA PHE A 390 -17.87 -8.16 -21.53
C PHE A 390 -18.81 -8.24 -22.74
N GLY A 391 -18.95 -9.41 -23.36
CA GLY A 391 -19.81 -9.62 -24.51
C GLY A 391 -19.26 -9.00 -25.80
N ARG A 392 -20.14 -8.38 -26.60
CA ARG A 392 -19.77 -7.83 -27.91
C ARG A 392 -18.81 -6.64 -27.75
N ILE A 393 -17.62 -6.77 -28.35
CA ILE A 393 -16.59 -5.72 -28.35
C ILE A 393 -17.01 -4.58 -29.28
N PRO A 394 -17.11 -3.32 -28.81
CA PRO A 394 -17.39 -2.16 -29.64
C PRO A 394 -16.26 -1.85 -30.63
N ALA A 395 -16.59 -1.20 -31.74
CA ALA A 395 -15.59 -0.82 -32.77
C ALA A 395 -14.39 0.00 -32.22
N PRO A 396 -14.57 0.96 -31.28
CA PRO A 396 -13.42 1.66 -30.67
C PRO A 396 -12.45 0.75 -29.91
N ALA A 397 -12.98 -0.27 -29.22
CA ALA A 397 -12.16 -1.21 -28.47
C ALA A 397 -11.47 -2.23 -29.40
N ASP A 398 -12.17 -2.66 -30.45
CA ASP A 398 -11.60 -3.52 -31.51
C ASP A 398 -10.41 -2.85 -32.22
N ASN A 399 -10.53 -1.55 -32.54
CA ASN A 399 -9.41 -0.78 -33.10
C ASN A 399 -8.22 -0.70 -32.14
N LEU A 400 -8.46 -0.59 -30.83
CA LEU A 400 -7.40 -0.59 -29.83
C LEU A 400 -6.68 -1.94 -29.74
N ILE A 401 -7.42 -3.06 -29.85
CA ILE A 401 -6.86 -4.41 -29.92
C ILE A 401 -6.01 -4.59 -31.18
N LYS A 402 -6.47 -4.09 -32.34
CA LYS A 402 -5.68 -4.10 -33.60
C LYS A 402 -4.37 -3.33 -33.47
N ILE A 403 -4.37 -2.17 -32.80
CA ILE A 403 -3.14 -1.42 -32.55
C ILE A 403 -2.19 -2.19 -31.63
N ALA A 404 -2.72 -2.85 -30.59
CA ALA A 404 -1.92 -3.73 -29.73
C ALA A 404 -1.33 -4.90 -30.52
N GLN A 405 -2.07 -5.47 -31.46
CA GLN A 405 -1.59 -6.52 -32.37
C GLN A 405 -0.47 -6.01 -33.28
N ILE A 406 -0.59 -4.81 -33.86
CA ILE A 406 0.47 -4.17 -34.65
C ILE A 406 1.75 -4.03 -33.82
N LYS A 407 1.63 -3.52 -32.59
CA LYS A 407 2.77 -3.36 -31.67
C LYS A 407 3.42 -4.70 -31.35
N ALA A 408 2.63 -5.73 -31.07
CA ALA A 408 3.13 -7.07 -30.74
C ALA A 408 3.83 -7.75 -31.92
N LEU A 409 3.30 -7.60 -33.15
CA LEU A 409 3.95 -8.11 -34.36
C LEU A 409 5.25 -7.37 -34.65
N ALA A 410 5.22 -6.04 -34.58
CA ALA A 410 6.41 -5.23 -34.78
C ALA A 410 7.49 -5.52 -33.71
N ALA A 411 7.10 -5.76 -32.46
CA ALA A 411 8.02 -6.16 -31.39
C ALA A 411 8.65 -7.54 -31.66
N ALA A 412 7.87 -8.51 -32.16
CA ALA A 412 8.38 -9.83 -32.53
C ALA A 412 9.45 -9.74 -33.63
N GLU A 413 9.27 -8.82 -34.56
CA GLU A 413 10.22 -8.51 -35.64
C GLU A 413 11.33 -7.53 -35.22
N GLY A 414 11.45 -7.15 -33.94
CA GLY A 414 12.47 -6.21 -33.47
C GLY A 414 12.36 -4.80 -34.05
N ILE A 415 11.18 -4.40 -34.52
CA ILE A 415 10.87 -3.05 -35.01
C ILE A 415 10.55 -2.17 -33.78
N ALA A 416 11.22 -1.02 -33.68
CA ALA A 416 11.12 -0.10 -32.54
C ALA A 416 10.02 0.96 -32.67
N SER A 417 9.66 1.35 -33.89
CA SER A 417 8.50 2.22 -34.10
C SER A 417 7.75 1.89 -35.38
N VAL A 418 6.43 2.09 -35.31
CA VAL A 418 5.50 1.97 -36.42
C VAL A 418 4.75 3.30 -36.53
N GLU A 419 4.91 3.99 -37.64
CA GLU A 419 4.26 5.26 -37.90
C GLU A 419 3.44 5.20 -39.19
N ILE A 420 2.16 5.55 -39.09
CA ILE A 420 1.26 5.69 -40.24
C ILE A 420 1.06 7.18 -40.50
N GLN A 421 1.50 7.64 -41.67
CA GLN A 421 1.32 9.03 -42.12
C GLN A 421 0.76 9.04 -43.54
N GLY A 422 -0.50 9.47 -43.70
CA GLY A 422 -1.21 9.44 -44.98
C GLY A 422 -1.36 8.03 -45.52
N GLN A 423 -0.60 7.68 -46.56
CA GLN A 423 -0.53 6.33 -47.15
C GLN A 423 0.81 5.64 -46.88
N ARG A 424 1.70 6.21 -46.09
CA ARG A 424 3.03 5.65 -45.84
C ARG A 424 3.03 4.92 -44.49
N LEU A 425 3.53 3.69 -44.50
CA LEU A 425 3.87 2.94 -43.29
C LEU A 425 5.38 3.06 -43.09
N MET A 426 5.77 3.79 -42.05
CA MET A 426 7.18 4.00 -41.70
C MET A 426 7.52 3.08 -40.53
N LEU A 427 8.49 2.21 -40.74
CA LEU A 427 8.97 1.25 -39.74
C LEU A 427 10.40 1.62 -39.37
N HIS A 428 10.72 1.65 -38.07
CA HIS A 428 12.06 1.99 -37.58
C HIS A 428 12.67 0.80 -36.86
N ARG A 429 13.89 0.42 -37.22
CA ARG A 429 14.65 -0.68 -36.58
C ARG A 429 16.07 -0.16 -36.32
N ASN A 430 16.53 -0.22 -35.08
CA ASN A 430 17.90 0.14 -34.66
C ASN A 430 18.40 1.55 -35.07
N GLY A 431 17.52 2.53 -35.25
CA GLY A 431 17.94 3.88 -35.65
C GLY A 431 17.70 4.22 -37.12
N ASP A 432 17.40 3.21 -37.96
CA ASP A 432 17.17 3.37 -39.39
C ASP A 432 15.75 3.00 -39.82
N TYR A 433 15.27 3.64 -40.89
CA TYR A 433 13.99 3.29 -41.50
C TYR A 433 14.10 2.03 -42.35
N ILE A 434 13.14 1.12 -42.22
CA ILE A 434 13.00 -0.02 -43.13
C ILE A 434 12.38 0.49 -44.44
N LEU A 435 13.19 0.48 -45.49
CA LEU A 435 12.79 0.87 -46.85
C LEU A 435 12.67 -0.37 -47.72
N MET A 436 11.66 -0.41 -48.61
CA MET A 436 11.56 -1.47 -49.63
C MET A 436 12.53 -1.20 -50.80
N GLU A 437 12.73 -2.20 -51.66
CA GLU A 437 13.57 -2.11 -52.87
C GLU A 437 13.28 -0.80 -53.62
N GLY A 438 14.30 0.06 -53.76
CA GLY A 438 14.16 1.41 -54.35
C GLY A 438 14.05 2.57 -53.35
N ARG A 439 14.40 2.39 -52.06
CA ARG A 439 14.44 3.46 -51.03
C ARG A 439 13.08 4.16 -50.78
N ARG A 440 11.98 3.42 -50.91
CA ARG A 440 10.62 3.95 -50.68
C ARG A 440 9.99 3.27 -49.46
N PHE A 441 9.19 4.03 -48.70
CA PHE A 441 8.38 3.47 -47.61
C PHE A 441 7.28 2.57 -48.17
N PRO A 442 6.94 1.46 -47.49
CA PRO A 442 5.75 0.68 -47.79
C PRO A 442 4.51 1.59 -47.87
N ARG A 443 3.73 1.45 -48.95
CA ARG A 443 2.51 2.23 -49.15
C ARG A 443 1.27 1.39 -48.85
N LEU A 444 0.38 1.95 -48.04
CA LEU A 444 -0.95 1.43 -47.77
C LEU A 444 -1.87 1.83 -48.93
N GLN A 445 -2.47 0.85 -49.60
CA GLN A 445 -3.39 1.04 -50.72
C GLN A 445 -4.80 1.44 -50.25
N SER A 446 -5.16 1.13 -49.01
CA SER A 446 -6.47 1.45 -48.49
C SER A 446 -6.68 2.96 -48.28
N THR A 447 -7.79 3.47 -48.79
CA THR A 447 -8.22 4.87 -48.60
C THR A 447 -8.97 5.08 -47.29
N THR A 448 -9.51 4.02 -46.67
CA THR A 448 -10.24 4.12 -45.40
C THR A 448 -9.30 3.93 -44.21
N PRO A 449 -9.43 4.73 -43.14
CA PRO A 449 -8.61 4.58 -41.93
C PRO A 449 -8.63 3.18 -41.30
N GLN A 450 -9.77 2.49 -41.35
CA GLN A 450 -9.91 1.12 -40.84
C GLN A 450 -9.16 0.10 -41.72
N GLY A 451 -9.24 0.25 -43.05
CA GLY A 451 -8.53 -0.61 -43.98
C GLY A 451 -7.01 -0.41 -43.90
N LYS A 452 -6.54 0.81 -43.61
CA LYS A 452 -5.11 1.09 -43.34
C LYS A 452 -4.55 0.30 -42.16
N LEU A 453 -5.31 0.15 -41.07
CA LEU A 453 -4.88 -0.68 -39.93
C LEU A 453 -4.81 -2.17 -40.29
N ALA A 454 -5.81 -2.70 -41.01
CA ALA A 454 -5.82 -4.10 -41.42
C ALA A 454 -4.69 -4.42 -42.41
N GLU A 455 -4.42 -3.49 -43.33
CA GLU A 455 -3.31 -3.60 -44.28
C GLU A 455 -1.95 -3.51 -43.58
N ALA A 456 -1.80 -2.64 -42.57
CA ALA A 456 -0.58 -2.59 -41.75
C ALA A 456 -0.30 -3.91 -41.01
N ILE A 457 -1.33 -4.55 -40.44
CA ILE A 457 -1.20 -5.90 -39.84
C ILE A 457 -0.76 -6.92 -40.89
N THR A 458 -1.39 -6.90 -42.07
CA THR A 458 -1.10 -7.84 -43.16
C THR A 458 0.33 -7.67 -43.69
N LEU A 459 0.82 -6.43 -43.77
CA LEU A 459 2.20 -6.14 -44.17
C LEU A 459 3.19 -6.60 -43.10
N LEU A 460 2.92 -6.37 -41.82
CA LEU A 460 3.78 -6.83 -40.72
C LEU A 460 3.84 -8.35 -40.57
N LEU A 461 2.81 -9.08 -41.02
CA LEU A 461 2.84 -10.55 -41.07
C LEU A 461 3.66 -11.12 -42.25
N LYS A 462 4.03 -10.27 -43.22
CA LYS A 462 4.83 -10.65 -44.39
C LYS A 462 6.33 -10.31 -44.23
N PHE A 463 6.66 -9.48 -43.25
CA PHE A 463 8.04 -9.35 -42.76
C PHE A 463 8.38 -10.58 -41.93
#